data_AF-A0A402CEW4-F1
#
_entry.id   AF-A0A402CEW4-F1
#
_cell.length_a   1.000
_cell.length_b   1.000
_cell.length_c   1.000
_cell.angle_alpha   90.00
_cell.angle_beta   90.00
_cell.angle_gamma   90.00
#
_symmetry.space_group_name_H-M   'P 1'
#
loop_
_entity.id
_entity.type
_entity.pdbx_description
1 polymer ?
#
loop_
_entity_poly.entity_id
_entity_poly.type
_entity_poly.pdbx_seq_one_letter_code
_entity_poly.pdbx_strand_id
1 'polypeptide(L)'
;MAMTDAPVALADGIRAVLTAAYGMDATVGEPRQLTGGASRQVWAVDADGPDGQPRPVVLRRDPPGHGDAARMRAEVACLRATAAAGVPVPTVLASGDTAPGIDAPYLIMNKVEGESLPRKLQRDPAFDEVRSRLAEDMGHVLGLIHRTPLDSLAVLDTTDPVDALEAIYRDLGEPRPAVEVGLRWLRDHRPPSRPQALVHGDFRIGNLLVDGTGIRGVLDWELAHLGDPVEDLGWLCVRAWRFGAAAPVAGIGTRDQLLDGYEKATGTRPSLSELHWWETFGTLRWLVLSRFQAERHLGGAERSLELAAIGRRVCESEYDLLDVLGLLDDDAPAPPPAPPGRTVHDRPSVAEILDLVAGTLTDDLGPALDGTHERERYLLRICVNLLRTAGRELEAGNGADSLLDGALGALGCTSEAELAARIRDGALDYRKDGVRRAISIAVLARLRVANPRHLNR
;
A
#
# COMPACT_ATOMS: atom_id res chain seq x y z
N MET A 1 48.96 -12.05 12.63
CA MET A 1 48.72 -11.03 11.57
C MET A 1 47.40 -11.43 10.92
N ALA A 2 46.28 -10.92 11.43
CA ALA A 2 44.99 -11.19 10.82
C ALA A 2 44.94 -10.39 9.52
N MET A 3 44.98 -11.07 8.37
CA MET A 3 44.58 -10.48 7.10
C MET A 3 43.10 -10.15 7.24
N THR A 4 42.78 -8.90 7.57
CA THR A 4 41.45 -8.38 7.32
C THR A 4 41.32 -8.29 5.81
N ASP A 5 40.70 -9.29 5.20
CA ASP A 5 40.33 -9.23 3.78
C ASP A 5 39.56 -7.92 3.55
N ALA A 6 39.96 -7.20 2.50
CA ALA A 6 39.24 -6.00 2.11
C ALA A 6 37.78 -6.40 1.77
N PRO A 7 36.79 -5.60 2.17
CA PRO A 7 35.39 -5.90 1.89
C PRO A 7 35.18 -6.04 0.38
N VAL A 8 34.56 -7.15 -0.03
CA VAL A 8 34.23 -7.44 -1.44
C VAL A 8 33.24 -6.39 -1.93
N ALA A 9 33.53 -5.75 -3.07
CA ALA A 9 32.62 -4.76 -3.64
C ALA A 9 31.33 -5.43 -4.15
N LEU A 10 30.21 -4.71 -4.10
CA LEU A 10 28.90 -5.23 -4.53
C LEU A 10 28.92 -5.75 -5.98
N ALA A 11 29.62 -5.04 -6.88
CA ALA A 11 29.78 -5.44 -8.28
C ALA A 11 30.48 -6.81 -8.42
N ASP A 12 31.54 -7.05 -7.63
CA ASP A 12 32.26 -8.32 -7.64
C ASP A 12 31.41 -9.47 -7.09
N GLY A 13 30.59 -9.20 -6.07
CA GLY A 13 29.64 -10.16 -5.52
C GLY A 13 28.56 -10.55 -6.55
N ILE A 14 27.97 -9.57 -7.22
CA ILE A 14 26.98 -9.81 -8.30
C ILE A 14 27.62 -10.62 -9.44
N ARG A 15 28.84 -10.26 -9.85
CA ARG A 15 29.59 -11.00 -10.87
C ARG A 15 29.77 -12.46 -10.47
N ALA A 16 30.27 -12.73 -9.26
CA ALA A 16 30.51 -14.09 -8.81
C ALA A 16 29.23 -14.95 -8.82
N VAL A 17 28.12 -14.36 -8.39
CA VAL A 17 26.81 -15.03 -8.39
C VAL A 17 26.31 -15.32 -9.81
N LEU A 18 26.40 -14.35 -10.72
CA LEU A 18 25.98 -14.53 -12.11
C LEU A 18 26.90 -15.52 -12.85
N THR A 19 28.21 -15.46 -12.64
CA THR A 19 29.18 -16.42 -13.19
C THR A 19 28.83 -17.84 -12.76
N ALA A 20 28.50 -18.04 -11.48
CA ALA A 20 28.06 -19.35 -10.97
C ALA A 20 26.72 -19.79 -11.57
N ALA A 21 25.76 -18.88 -11.74
CA ALA A 21 24.44 -19.18 -12.29
C ALA A 21 24.48 -19.53 -13.79
N TYR A 22 25.34 -18.86 -14.57
CA TYR A 22 25.46 -19.09 -16.01
C TYR A 22 26.45 -20.19 -16.37
N GLY A 23 27.37 -20.54 -15.46
CA GLY A 23 28.45 -21.49 -15.74
C GLY A 23 29.53 -20.93 -16.68
N MET A 24 29.59 -19.60 -16.85
CA MET A 24 30.58 -18.88 -17.65
C MET A 24 30.88 -17.54 -16.99
N ASP A 25 32.06 -16.97 -17.25
CA ASP A 25 32.44 -15.69 -16.64
C ASP A 25 31.53 -14.57 -17.16
N ALA A 26 30.82 -13.91 -16.25
CA ALA A 26 29.98 -12.76 -16.55
C ALA A 26 30.79 -11.47 -16.37
N THR A 27 30.56 -10.47 -17.21
CA THR A 27 30.97 -9.10 -16.89
C THR A 27 29.82 -8.36 -16.22
N VAL A 28 30.15 -7.45 -15.30
CA VAL A 28 29.21 -6.66 -14.51
C VAL A 28 29.69 -5.22 -14.48
N GLY A 29 28.83 -4.30 -14.91
CA GLY A 29 29.04 -2.86 -14.81
C GLY A 29 28.85 -2.33 -13.38
N GLU A 30 28.93 -1.00 -13.23
CA GLU A 30 28.78 -0.35 -11.93
C GLU A 30 27.31 -0.43 -11.44
N PRO A 31 27.04 -1.01 -10.25
CA PRO A 31 25.69 -1.09 -9.71
C PRO A 31 25.14 0.29 -9.37
N ARG A 32 23.98 0.62 -9.92
CA ARG A 32 23.27 1.86 -9.63
C ARG A 32 22.06 1.57 -8.74
N GLN A 33 22.04 2.17 -7.56
CA GLN A 33 20.89 2.05 -6.68
C GLN A 33 19.68 2.74 -7.32
N LEU A 34 18.55 2.06 -7.34
CA LEU A 34 17.28 2.64 -7.77
C LEU A 34 16.60 3.31 -6.57
N THR A 35 15.93 4.44 -6.85
CA THR A 35 15.04 5.07 -5.88
C THR A 35 13.72 4.30 -5.85
N GLY A 36 13.36 3.75 -4.68
CA GLY A 36 12.19 2.89 -4.52
C GLY A 36 12.51 1.57 -3.84
N GLY A 37 11.52 0.96 -3.19
CA GLY A 37 11.68 -0.19 -2.30
C GLY A 37 11.60 0.24 -0.83
N ALA A 38 10.43 0.05 -0.22
CA ALA A 38 10.20 0.44 1.18
C ALA A 38 10.89 -0.50 2.18
N SER A 39 11.06 -1.77 1.80
CA SER A 39 11.62 -2.84 2.65
C SER A 39 13.02 -3.29 2.22
N ARG A 40 13.39 -3.12 0.94
CA ARG A 40 14.59 -3.72 0.33
C ARG A 40 15.38 -2.73 -0.52
N GLN A 41 16.68 -2.97 -0.60
CA GLN A 41 17.55 -2.26 -1.53
C GLN A 41 17.40 -2.84 -2.94
N VAL A 42 17.19 -1.98 -3.93
CA VAL A 42 17.07 -2.35 -5.34
C VAL A 42 18.22 -1.71 -6.13
N TRP A 43 18.94 -2.53 -6.88
CA TRP A 43 20.09 -2.11 -7.67
C TRP A 43 19.90 -2.53 -9.13
N ALA A 44 20.10 -1.60 -10.06
CA ALA A 44 20.17 -1.88 -11.48
C ALA A 44 21.64 -2.02 -11.91
N VAL A 45 21.92 -3.01 -12.74
CA VAL A 45 23.27 -3.38 -13.15
C VAL A 45 23.21 -3.85 -14.60
N ASP A 46 24.16 -3.44 -15.43
CA ASP A 46 24.36 -4.06 -16.74
C ASP A 46 25.28 -5.26 -16.58
N ALA A 47 24.87 -6.43 -17.08
CA ALA A 47 25.65 -7.65 -17.00
C ALA A 47 25.54 -8.46 -18.29
N ASP A 48 26.58 -9.22 -18.64
CA ASP A 48 26.48 -10.13 -19.79
C ASP A 48 25.50 -11.26 -19.50
N GLY A 49 24.66 -11.58 -20.48
CA GLY A 49 23.80 -12.74 -20.46
C GLY A 49 24.56 -14.05 -20.74
N PRO A 50 23.87 -15.21 -20.65
CA PRO A 50 24.44 -16.51 -21.00
C PRO A 50 24.91 -16.61 -22.47
N ASP A 51 24.45 -15.71 -23.33
CA ASP A 51 24.82 -15.58 -24.74
C ASP A 51 25.97 -14.57 -24.96
N GLY A 52 26.56 -14.03 -23.89
CA GLY A 52 27.61 -13.01 -23.93
C GLY A 52 27.12 -11.63 -24.39
N GLN A 53 25.81 -11.41 -24.48
CA GLN A 53 25.24 -10.11 -24.85
C GLN A 53 24.91 -9.30 -23.58
N PRO A 54 25.16 -7.98 -23.55
CA PRO A 54 24.82 -7.15 -22.40
C PRO A 54 23.30 -7.15 -22.15
N ARG A 55 22.90 -7.37 -20.91
CA ARG A 55 21.52 -7.36 -20.45
C ARG A 55 21.39 -6.60 -19.12
N PRO A 56 20.39 -5.72 -18.98
CA PRO A 56 20.13 -5.09 -17.71
C PRO A 56 19.52 -6.11 -16.74
N VAL A 57 20.06 -6.16 -15.52
CA VAL A 57 19.59 -7.00 -14.41
C VAL A 57 19.26 -6.14 -13.20
N VAL A 58 18.43 -6.69 -12.32
CA VAL A 58 18.04 -6.08 -11.05
C VAL A 58 18.41 -7.01 -9.92
N LEU A 59 19.18 -6.50 -8.95
CA LEU A 59 19.40 -7.11 -7.65
C LEU A 59 18.40 -6.51 -6.65
N ARG A 60 17.61 -7.36 -6.00
CA ARG A 60 16.93 -7.02 -4.74
C ARG A 60 17.63 -7.73 -3.60
N ARG A 61 17.97 -6.99 -2.54
CA ARG A 61 18.49 -7.57 -1.30
C ARG A 61 17.86 -6.93 -0.07
N ASP A 62 17.78 -7.72 0.99
CA ASP A 62 17.41 -7.20 2.30
C ASP A 62 18.51 -6.26 2.85
N PRO A 63 18.21 -5.41 3.84
CA PRO A 63 19.24 -4.66 4.56
C PRO A 63 20.28 -5.63 5.18
N PRO A 64 21.59 -5.42 4.94
CA PRO A 64 22.62 -6.25 5.54
C PRO A 64 22.47 -6.36 7.07
N GLY A 65 22.57 -7.59 7.58
CA GLY A 65 22.43 -7.91 9.01
C GLY A 65 21.00 -8.01 9.55
N HIS A 66 19.96 -7.70 8.76
CA HIS A 66 18.56 -7.66 9.23
C HIS A 66 17.58 -8.32 8.23
N GLY A 67 18.05 -9.28 7.44
CA GLY A 67 17.27 -9.94 6.39
C GLY A 67 16.52 -11.19 6.83
N ASP A 68 15.45 -11.52 6.10
CA ASP A 68 14.64 -12.73 6.28
C ASP A 68 14.82 -13.65 5.07
N ALA A 69 15.76 -14.59 5.21
CA ALA A 69 16.07 -15.55 4.16
C ALA A 69 14.88 -16.45 3.80
N ALA A 70 14.00 -16.77 4.76
CA ALA A 70 12.83 -17.60 4.50
C ALA A 70 11.83 -16.85 3.62
N ARG A 71 11.56 -15.57 3.93
CA ARG A 71 10.70 -14.69 3.12
C ARG A 71 11.28 -14.47 1.72
N MET A 72 12.60 -14.30 1.60
CA MET A 72 13.26 -14.18 0.29
C MET A 72 13.11 -15.46 -0.55
N ARG A 73 13.28 -16.65 0.06
CA ARG A 73 13.07 -17.93 -0.64
C ARG A 73 11.62 -18.13 -1.08
N ALA A 74 10.65 -17.73 -0.24
CA ALA A 74 9.24 -17.77 -0.58
C ALA A 74 8.91 -16.89 -1.79
N GLU A 75 9.44 -15.66 -1.85
CA GLU A 75 9.30 -14.76 -3.00
C GLU A 75 9.89 -15.37 -4.28
N VAL A 76 11.09 -15.95 -4.20
CA VAL A 76 11.72 -16.65 -5.34
C VAL A 76 10.89 -17.85 -5.82
N ALA A 77 10.30 -18.62 -4.89
CA ALA A 77 9.43 -19.74 -5.22
C ALA A 77 8.16 -19.26 -5.96
N CYS A 78 7.54 -18.17 -5.51
CA CYS A 78 6.38 -17.57 -6.17
C CYS A 78 6.71 -17.12 -7.60
N LEU A 79 7.82 -16.38 -7.78
CA LEU A 79 8.25 -15.92 -9.10
C LEU A 79 8.49 -17.09 -10.07
N ARG A 80 9.15 -18.16 -9.62
CA ARG A 80 9.41 -19.34 -10.47
C ARG A 80 8.13 -20.10 -10.82
N ALA A 81 7.25 -20.31 -9.84
CA ALA A 81 5.99 -21.04 -10.05
C ALA A 81 5.05 -20.28 -11.01
N THR A 82 4.93 -18.97 -10.83
CA THR A 82 4.04 -18.12 -11.64
C THR A 82 4.59 -17.90 -13.05
N ALA A 83 5.92 -17.81 -13.22
CA ALA A 83 6.55 -17.82 -14.54
C ALA A 83 6.20 -19.10 -15.31
N ALA A 84 6.25 -20.27 -14.66
CA ALA A 84 5.86 -21.55 -15.27
C ALA A 84 4.35 -21.61 -15.61
N ALA A 85 3.51 -20.87 -14.89
CA ALA A 85 2.08 -20.71 -15.16
C ALA A 85 1.76 -19.65 -16.24
N GLY A 86 2.77 -19.02 -16.84
CA GLY A 86 2.61 -18.03 -17.90
C GLY A 86 2.27 -16.61 -17.41
N VAL A 87 2.42 -16.34 -16.11
CA VAL A 87 2.28 -14.98 -15.56
C VAL A 87 3.46 -14.12 -16.05
N PRO A 88 3.23 -12.88 -16.51
CA PRO A 88 4.33 -11.98 -16.85
C PRO A 88 5.05 -11.52 -15.57
N VAL A 89 6.15 -12.17 -15.23
CA VAL A 89 7.02 -11.83 -14.09
C VAL A 89 8.48 -11.72 -14.53
N PRO A 90 9.32 -10.97 -13.79
CA PRO A 90 10.77 -11.02 -14.00
C PRO A 90 11.30 -12.46 -13.82
N THR A 91 12.17 -12.88 -14.72
CA THR A 91 12.87 -14.15 -14.64
C THR A 91 13.94 -14.10 -13.56
N VAL A 92 13.84 -14.98 -12.57
CA VAL A 92 14.88 -15.16 -11.54
C VAL A 92 16.11 -15.79 -12.18
N LEU A 93 17.23 -15.06 -12.16
CA LEU A 93 18.53 -15.50 -12.68
C LEU A 93 19.36 -16.17 -11.60
N ALA A 94 19.35 -15.62 -10.38
CA ALA A 94 20.05 -16.17 -9.22
C ALA A 94 19.37 -15.74 -7.92
N SER A 95 19.62 -16.46 -6.84
CA SER A 95 19.10 -16.14 -5.50
C SER A 95 19.93 -16.85 -4.44
N GLY A 96 20.00 -16.28 -3.24
CA GLY A 96 20.67 -16.94 -2.12
C GLY A 96 20.40 -16.25 -0.79
N ASP A 97 20.77 -16.94 0.29
CA ASP A 97 20.64 -16.40 1.66
C ASP A 97 21.75 -15.38 1.96
N THR A 98 22.89 -15.48 1.29
CA THR A 98 24.01 -14.53 1.34
C THR A 98 25.02 -14.84 0.23
N ALA A 99 25.87 -13.87 -0.12
CA ALA A 99 27.06 -14.03 -0.94
C ALA A 99 28.06 -12.91 -0.61
N PRO A 100 29.40 -13.13 -0.66
CA PRO A 100 30.39 -12.09 -0.39
C PRO A 100 30.14 -10.83 -1.23
N GLY A 101 30.03 -9.67 -0.58
CA GLY A 101 29.76 -8.36 -1.21
C GLY A 101 28.27 -8.05 -1.40
N ILE A 102 27.40 -9.07 -1.39
CA ILE A 102 25.94 -8.89 -1.32
C ILE A 102 25.49 -8.89 0.16
N ASP A 103 26.05 -9.79 0.97
CA ASP A 103 26.00 -9.85 2.43
C ASP A 103 24.58 -9.78 3.06
N ALA A 104 23.58 -10.25 2.32
CA ALA A 104 22.18 -10.32 2.74
C ALA A 104 21.42 -11.34 1.86
N PRO A 105 20.24 -11.83 2.28
CA PRO A 105 19.32 -12.54 1.40
C PRO A 105 19.02 -11.72 0.16
N TYR A 106 19.05 -12.37 -1.00
CA TYR A 106 18.93 -11.68 -2.28
C TYR A 106 18.26 -12.51 -3.37
N LEU A 107 17.75 -11.80 -4.37
CA LEU A 107 17.40 -12.33 -5.68
C LEU A 107 17.93 -11.40 -6.78
N ILE A 108 18.40 -11.99 -7.87
CA ILE A 108 18.80 -11.30 -9.09
C ILE A 108 17.86 -11.76 -10.21
N MET A 109 17.32 -10.80 -10.93
CA MET A 109 16.37 -11.02 -12.02
C MET A 109 16.72 -10.18 -13.25
N ASN A 110 16.16 -10.50 -14.41
CA ASN A 110 16.25 -9.59 -15.55
C ASN A 110 15.50 -8.28 -15.25
N LYS A 111 15.98 -7.17 -15.80
CA LYS A 111 15.22 -5.92 -15.80
C LYS A 111 14.10 -6.03 -16.84
N VAL A 112 12.87 -5.83 -16.41
CA VAL A 112 11.70 -5.72 -17.28
C VAL A 112 11.43 -4.22 -17.49
N GLU A 113 11.33 -3.79 -18.75
CA GLU A 113 10.95 -2.42 -19.07
C GLU A 113 9.43 -2.24 -18.93
N GLY A 114 9.03 -1.09 -18.40
CA GLY A 114 7.63 -0.71 -18.25
C GLY A 114 7.47 0.46 -17.27
N GLU A 115 6.29 1.06 -17.28
CA GLU A 115 5.90 2.13 -16.36
C GLU A 115 5.12 1.52 -15.19
N SER A 116 5.43 1.96 -13.97
CA SER A 116 4.78 1.52 -12.73
C SER A 116 4.12 2.67 -11.98
N LEU A 117 4.32 3.93 -12.40
CA LEU A 117 3.73 5.09 -11.74
C LEU A 117 2.23 5.17 -12.05
N PRO A 118 1.34 4.96 -11.06
CA PRO A 118 -0.10 4.87 -11.32
C PRO A 118 -0.67 6.12 -11.98
N ARG A 119 -0.20 7.30 -11.57
CA ARG A 119 -0.65 8.58 -12.15
C ARG A 119 -0.34 8.71 -13.65
N LYS A 120 0.77 8.14 -14.12
CA LYS A 120 1.08 8.13 -15.55
C LYS A 120 0.21 7.13 -16.27
N LEU A 121 0.13 5.90 -15.77
CA LEU A 121 -0.72 4.86 -16.34
C LEU A 121 -2.20 5.30 -16.46
N GLN A 122 -2.70 6.08 -15.50
CA GLN A 122 -4.06 6.60 -15.48
C GLN A 122 -4.32 7.83 -16.37
N ARG A 123 -3.29 8.59 -16.79
CA ARG A 123 -3.49 9.93 -17.38
C ARG A 123 -2.67 10.23 -18.63
N ASP A 124 -1.55 9.56 -18.82
CA ASP A 124 -0.64 9.83 -19.93
C ASP A 124 -1.21 9.24 -21.23
N PRO A 125 -1.42 10.04 -22.29
CA PRO A 125 -1.98 9.58 -23.56
C PRO A 125 -1.24 8.40 -24.19
N ALA A 126 0.06 8.21 -23.88
CA ALA A 126 0.84 7.08 -24.38
C ALA A 126 0.26 5.71 -23.98
N PHE A 127 -0.58 5.66 -22.94
CA PHE A 127 -1.22 4.44 -22.46
C PHE A 127 -2.71 4.36 -22.78
N ASP A 128 -3.28 5.26 -23.59
CA ASP A 128 -4.75 5.29 -23.82
C ASP A 128 -5.28 3.96 -24.40
N GLU A 129 -4.56 3.37 -25.36
CA GLU A 129 -4.94 2.09 -25.97
C GLU A 129 -4.96 0.96 -24.93
N VAL A 130 -3.86 0.77 -24.20
CA VAL A 130 -3.76 -0.27 -23.18
C VAL A 130 -4.72 -0.02 -22.01
N ARG A 131 -4.88 1.24 -21.57
CA ARG A 131 -5.74 1.62 -20.45
C ARG A 131 -7.19 1.17 -20.65
N SER A 132 -7.69 1.21 -21.89
CA SER A 132 -9.05 0.78 -22.22
C SER A 132 -9.33 -0.70 -21.92
N ARG A 133 -8.29 -1.56 -21.97
CA ARG A 133 -8.36 -3.00 -21.71
C ARG A 133 -7.63 -3.45 -20.44
N LEU A 134 -6.87 -2.57 -19.80
CA LEU A 134 -5.96 -2.93 -18.71
C LEU A 134 -6.67 -3.54 -17.49
N ALA A 135 -7.91 -3.15 -17.19
CA ALA A 135 -8.68 -3.80 -16.12
C ALA A 135 -8.98 -5.27 -16.41
N GLU A 136 -9.26 -5.60 -17.66
CA GLU A 136 -9.43 -6.98 -18.11
C GLU A 136 -8.11 -7.74 -18.10
N ASP A 137 -7.02 -7.12 -18.56
CA ASP A 137 -5.67 -7.71 -18.52
C ASP A 137 -5.24 -8.03 -17.07
N MET A 138 -5.54 -7.13 -16.11
CA MET A 138 -5.28 -7.35 -14.68
C MET A 138 -6.07 -8.56 -14.15
N GLY A 139 -7.34 -8.70 -14.54
CA GLY A 139 -8.16 -9.86 -14.19
C GLY A 139 -7.59 -11.16 -14.77
N HIS A 140 -7.17 -11.13 -16.04
CA HIS A 140 -6.57 -12.29 -16.70
C HIS A 140 -5.27 -12.74 -16.02
N VAL A 141 -4.38 -11.79 -15.71
CA VAL A 141 -3.13 -12.04 -15.00
C VAL A 141 -3.39 -12.63 -13.61
N LEU A 142 -4.31 -12.06 -12.83
CA LEU A 142 -4.70 -12.65 -11.53
C LEU A 142 -5.24 -14.07 -11.68
N GLY A 143 -6.04 -14.32 -12.72
CA GLY A 143 -6.49 -15.67 -13.00
C GLY A 143 -5.35 -16.65 -13.27
N LEU A 144 -4.30 -16.23 -14.00
CA LEU A 144 -3.09 -17.04 -14.22
C LEU A 144 -2.36 -17.32 -12.89
N ILE A 145 -2.19 -16.29 -12.05
CA ILE A 145 -1.58 -16.42 -10.72
C ILE A 145 -2.34 -17.45 -9.89
N HIS A 146 -3.67 -17.33 -9.82
CA HIS A 146 -4.51 -18.18 -8.97
C HIS A 146 -4.66 -19.62 -9.51
N ARG A 147 -4.24 -19.90 -10.75
CA ARG A 147 -4.13 -21.27 -11.31
C ARG A 147 -2.75 -21.89 -11.15
N THR A 148 -1.79 -21.15 -10.59
CA THR A 148 -0.43 -21.67 -10.36
C THR A 148 -0.49 -22.91 -9.45
N PRO A 149 0.14 -24.04 -9.84
CA PRO A 149 0.23 -25.21 -8.97
C PRO A 149 0.91 -24.90 -7.64
N LEU A 150 0.37 -25.44 -6.54
CA LEU A 150 0.81 -25.09 -5.19
C LEU A 150 1.90 -26.01 -4.63
N ASP A 151 2.29 -27.07 -5.35
CA ASP A 151 3.21 -28.11 -4.86
C ASP A 151 4.56 -27.55 -4.37
N SER A 152 5.05 -26.48 -5.00
CA SER A 152 6.30 -25.79 -4.64
C SER A 152 6.11 -24.64 -3.65
N LEU A 153 4.88 -24.39 -3.18
CA LEU A 153 4.48 -23.20 -2.43
C LEU A 153 3.93 -23.53 -1.03
N ALA A 154 4.08 -24.76 -0.56
CA ALA A 154 3.61 -25.19 0.76
C ALA A 154 4.27 -24.45 1.95
N VAL A 155 5.34 -23.69 1.72
CA VAL A 155 6.02 -22.86 2.73
C VAL A 155 5.28 -21.54 3.01
N LEU A 156 4.32 -21.17 2.16
CA LEU A 156 3.58 -19.93 2.29
C LEU A 156 2.58 -19.98 3.44
N ASP A 157 2.31 -18.81 4.03
CA ASP A 157 1.34 -18.67 5.11
C ASP A 157 -0.07 -19.07 4.63
N THR A 158 -0.85 -19.66 5.53
CA THR A 158 -2.24 -20.11 5.32
C THR A 158 -3.18 -19.53 6.38
N THR A 159 -2.66 -18.64 7.23
CA THR A 159 -3.42 -18.02 8.32
C THR A 159 -4.61 -17.27 7.77
N ASP A 160 -5.74 -17.36 8.49
CA ASP A 160 -6.92 -16.60 8.13
C ASP A 160 -6.62 -15.09 8.11
N PRO A 161 -6.87 -14.40 6.99
CA PRO A 161 -6.43 -13.01 6.84
C PRO A 161 -7.19 -12.04 7.76
N VAL A 162 -8.42 -12.38 8.20
CA VAL A 162 -9.17 -11.57 9.17
C VAL A 162 -8.59 -11.71 10.56
N ASP A 163 -8.24 -12.93 10.96
CA ASP A 163 -7.64 -13.18 12.28
C ASP A 163 -6.22 -12.62 12.38
N ALA A 164 -5.40 -12.76 11.32
CA ALA A 164 -4.08 -12.14 11.24
C ALA A 164 -4.17 -10.61 11.33
N LEU A 165 -5.12 -10.00 10.62
CA LEU A 165 -5.34 -8.56 10.67
C LEU A 165 -5.81 -8.08 12.03
N GLU A 166 -6.73 -8.82 12.67
CA GLU A 166 -7.17 -8.50 14.03
C GLU A 166 -5.99 -8.58 15.00
N ALA A 167 -5.13 -9.60 14.93
CA ALA A 167 -3.97 -9.71 15.80
C ALA A 167 -3.06 -8.47 15.72
N ILE A 168 -2.73 -8.02 14.49
CA ILE A 168 -1.97 -6.77 14.26
C ILE A 168 -2.70 -5.58 14.90
N TYR A 169 -4.00 -5.46 14.68
CA TYR A 169 -4.79 -4.37 15.22
C TYR A 169 -4.83 -4.35 16.75
N ARG A 170 -4.92 -5.52 17.39
CA ARG A 170 -4.93 -5.64 18.86
C ARG A 170 -3.58 -5.24 19.45
N ASP A 171 -2.47 -5.59 18.80
CA ASP A 171 -1.11 -5.24 19.23
C ASP A 171 -0.84 -3.73 19.20
N LEU A 172 -1.49 -2.99 18.29
CA LEU A 172 -1.40 -1.52 18.25
C LEU A 172 -1.98 -0.82 19.49
N GLY A 173 -2.79 -1.49 20.32
CA GLY A 173 -3.23 -0.96 21.62
C GLY A 173 -4.16 0.26 21.58
N GLU A 174 -4.64 0.70 20.42
CA GLU A 174 -5.50 1.88 20.25
C GLU A 174 -6.84 1.52 19.57
N PRO A 175 -7.89 1.16 20.34
CA PRO A 175 -9.20 0.79 19.81
C PRO A 175 -9.86 1.93 19.03
N ARG A 176 -10.56 1.59 17.94
CA ARG A 176 -11.19 2.50 16.99
C ARG A 176 -12.54 1.94 16.57
N PRO A 177 -13.64 2.68 16.75
CA PRO A 177 -14.97 2.18 16.41
C PRO A 177 -15.09 1.66 14.98
N ALA A 178 -14.57 2.39 13.98
CA ALA A 178 -14.65 1.98 12.58
C ALA A 178 -14.01 0.61 12.30
N VAL A 179 -12.89 0.30 12.97
CA VAL A 179 -12.21 -1.00 12.82
C VAL A 179 -13.04 -2.13 13.43
N GLU A 180 -13.65 -1.91 14.59
CA GLU A 180 -14.52 -2.90 15.23
C GLU A 180 -15.78 -3.17 14.41
N VAL A 181 -16.35 -2.13 13.79
CA VAL A 181 -17.44 -2.27 12.83
C VAL A 181 -17.00 -3.14 11.64
N GLY A 182 -15.85 -2.84 11.03
CA GLY A 182 -15.32 -3.62 9.91
C GLY A 182 -15.07 -5.09 10.26
N LEU A 183 -14.41 -5.36 11.40
CA LEU A 183 -14.15 -6.73 11.86
C LEU A 183 -15.44 -7.52 12.10
N ARG A 184 -16.43 -6.92 12.75
CA ARG A 184 -17.74 -7.55 12.97
C ARG A 184 -18.46 -7.82 11.66
N TRP A 185 -18.53 -6.81 10.78
CA TRP A 185 -19.20 -6.96 9.49
C TRP A 185 -18.57 -8.07 8.66
N LEU A 186 -17.24 -8.15 8.61
CA LEU A 186 -16.54 -9.21 7.86
C LEU A 186 -16.86 -10.61 8.39
N ARG A 187 -16.95 -10.76 9.72
CA ARG A 187 -17.34 -12.02 10.36
C ARG A 187 -18.80 -12.39 10.10
N ASP A 188 -19.69 -11.42 10.19
CA ASP A 188 -21.13 -11.59 10.00
C ASP A 188 -21.51 -11.93 8.54
N HIS A 189 -20.70 -11.48 7.56
CA HIS A 189 -21.03 -11.57 6.12
C HIS A 189 -20.03 -12.39 5.29
N ARG A 190 -19.23 -13.26 5.94
CA ARG A 190 -18.20 -14.04 5.24
C ARG A 190 -18.79 -14.89 4.10
N PRO A 191 -18.25 -14.78 2.86
CA PRO A 191 -18.71 -15.59 1.74
C PRO A 191 -18.31 -17.07 1.90
N PRO A 192 -18.93 -18.00 1.14
CA PRO A 192 -18.50 -19.39 1.10
C PRO A 192 -17.02 -19.51 0.70
N SER A 193 -16.29 -20.39 1.37
CA SER A 193 -14.87 -20.61 1.10
C SER A 193 -14.64 -21.15 -0.31
N ARG A 194 -13.60 -20.62 -0.97
CA ARG A 194 -13.06 -21.15 -2.22
C ARG A 194 -11.87 -22.09 -1.96
N PRO A 195 -11.50 -22.94 -2.93
CA PRO A 195 -10.22 -23.65 -2.88
C PRO A 195 -9.07 -22.66 -2.72
N GLN A 196 -8.07 -23.03 -1.91
CA GLN A 196 -6.88 -22.20 -1.73
C GLN A 196 -6.16 -22.01 -3.06
N ALA A 197 -5.68 -20.79 -3.28
CA ALA A 197 -4.85 -20.40 -4.40
C ALA A 197 -3.63 -19.62 -3.90
N LEU A 198 -2.61 -19.48 -4.74
CA LEU A 198 -1.57 -18.48 -4.52
C LEU A 198 -2.21 -17.10 -4.62
N VAL A 199 -2.18 -16.35 -3.53
CA VAL A 199 -2.59 -14.94 -3.46
C VAL A 199 -1.33 -14.10 -3.47
N HIS A 200 -1.25 -13.11 -4.36
CA HIS A 200 -0.13 -12.17 -4.44
C HIS A 200 -0.06 -11.29 -3.18
N GLY A 201 -1.21 -10.84 -2.68
CA GLY A 201 -1.35 -10.16 -1.39
C GLY A 201 -1.07 -8.65 -1.44
N ASP A 202 -0.38 -8.15 -2.46
CA ASP A 202 -0.31 -6.72 -2.81
C ASP A 202 -0.51 -6.45 -4.32
N PHE A 203 -1.48 -7.13 -4.97
CA PHE A 203 -1.70 -6.95 -6.40
C PHE A 203 -2.40 -5.61 -6.70
N ARG A 204 -1.61 -4.57 -6.98
CA ARG A 204 -2.11 -3.22 -7.30
C ARG A 204 -1.32 -2.63 -8.46
N ILE A 205 -1.91 -1.66 -9.16
CA ILE A 205 -1.31 -1.02 -10.34
C ILE A 205 0.12 -0.49 -10.12
N GLY A 206 0.45 -0.05 -8.91
CA GLY A 206 1.80 0.41 -8.57
C GLY A 206 2.86 -0.70 -8.49
N ASN A 207 2.44 -1.97 -8.52
CA ASN A 207 3.30 -3.15 -8.55
C ASN A 207 3.24 -3.86 -9.91
N LEU A 208 2.70 -3.20 -10.93
CA LEU A 208 2.70 -3.67 -12.31
C LEU A 208 3.68 -2.84 -13.15
N LEU A 209 4.37 -3.50 -14.07
CA LEU A 209 5.09 -2.86 -15.16
C LEU A 209 4.20 -2.95 -16.40
N VAL A 210 3.85 -1.80 -16.97
CA VAL A 210 2.95 -1.71 -18.14
C VAL A 210 3.64 -0.93 -19.25
N ASP A 211 3.49 -1.40 -20.49
CA ASP A 211 3.89 -0.66 -21.69
C ASP A 211 2.69 -0.46 -22.63
N GLY A 212 2.92 0.04 -23.84
CA GLY A 212 1.86 0.25 -24.83
C GLY A 212 1.17 -1.04 -25.30
N THR A 213 1.71 -2.22 -24.97
CA THR A 213 1.16 -3.52 -25.38
C THR A 213 0.34 -4.18 -24.26
N GLY A 214 0.70 -3.99 -23.00
CA GLY A 214 0.03 -4.65 -21.87
C GLY A 214 0.89 -4.72 -20.61
N ILE A 215 0.51 -5.63 -19.70
CA ILE A 215 1.27 -5.94 -18.48
C ILE A 215 2.52 -6.74 -18.85
N ARG A 216 3.69 -6.23 -18.47
CA ARG A 216 5.02 -6.80 -18.74
C ARG A 216 5.63 -7.50 -17.52
N GLY A 217 5.22 -7.10 -16.33
CA GLY A 217 5.76 -7.64 -15.09
C GLY A 217 4.83 -7.43 -13.90
N VAL A 218 4.63 -8.47 -13.09
CA VAL A 218 4.05 -8.40 -11.74
C VAL A 218 5.19 -8.42 -10.73
N LEU A 219 5.25 -7.38 -9.90
CA LEU A 219 6.32 -7.13 -8.94
C LEU A 219 5.84 -7.35 -7.51
N ASP A 220 6.80 -7.51 -6.60
CA ASP A 220 6.60 -7.43 -5.16
C ASP A 220 5.73 -8.53 -4.53
N TRP A 221 6.27 -9.75 -4.55
CA TRP A 221 5.65 -10.97 -4.02
C TRP A 221 5.87 -11.17 -2.52
N GLU A 222 6.23 -10.11 -1.80
CA GLU A 222 6.68 -10.24 -0.41
C GLU A 222 5.55 -10.49 0.60
N LEU A 223 4.28 -10.32 0.17
CA LEU A 223 3.06 -10.59 0.95
C LEU A 223 2.29 -11.81 0.40
N ALA A 224 2.93 -12.60 -0.46
CA ALA A 224 2.31 -13.76 -1.07
C ALA A 224 2.00 -14.83 -0.01
N HIS A 225 0.82 -15.44 -0.12
CA HIS A 225 0.33 -16.45 0.81
C HIS A 225 -0.67 -17.39 0.10
N LEU A 226 -1.13 -18.43 0.78
CA LEU A 226 -2.18 -19.32 0.28
C LEU A 226 -3.52 -18.94 0.90
N GLY A 227 -4.45 -18.49 0.06
CA GLY A 227 -5.70 -17.90 0.52
C GLY A 227 -6.83 -18.00 -0.51
N ASP A 228 -7.86 -17.18 -0.30
CA ASP A 228 -8.95 -17.06 -1.26
C ASP A 228 -8.51 -16.16 -2.43
N PRO A 229 -8.64 -16.62 -3.69
CA PRO A 229 -8.23 -15.84 -4.86
C PRO A 229 -8.96 -14.51 -5.03
N VAL A 230 -10.15 -14.33 -4.44
CA VAL A 230 -10.90 -13.07 -4.58
C VAL A 230 -10.27 -11.94 -3.75
N GLU A 231 -9.37 -12.26 -2.82
CA GLU A 231 -8.61 -11.26 -2.06
C GLU A 231 -7.89 -10.26 -2.96
N ASP A 232 -7.12 -10.73 -3.95
CA ASP A 232 -6.38 -9.85 -4.86
C ASP A 232 -7.31 -9.02 -5.77
N LEU A 233 -8.45 -9.58 -6.17
CA LEU A 233 -9.47 -8.86 -6.96
C LEU A 233 -10.10 -7.73 -6.14
N GLY A 234 -10.43 -8.01 -4.88
CA GLY A 234 -10.94 -7.02 -3.93
C GLY A 234 -9.90 -5.96 -3.61
N TRP A 235 -8.63 -6.36 -3.46
CA TRP A 235 -7.51 -5.44 -3.24
C TRP A 235 -7.41 -4.41 -4.35
N LEU A 236 -7.45 -4.80 -5.63
CA LEU A 236 -7.48 -3.87 -6.77
C LEU A 236 -8.62 -2.84 -6.72
N CYS A 237 -9.72 -3.19 -6.06
CA CYS A 237 -10.89 -2.33 -5.94
C CYS A 237 -10.78 -1.32 -4.78
N VAL A 238 -9.85 -1.50 -3.82
CA VAL A 238 -9.71 -0.59 -2.67
C VAL A 238 -9.41 0.84 -3.14
N ARG A 239 -10.14 1.83 -2.59
CA ARG A 239 -10.09 3.24 -3.01
C ARG A 239 -8.69 3.85 -2.93
N ALA A 240 -7.87 3.42 -1.97
CA ALA A 240 -6.46 3.83 -1.84
C ALA A 240 -5.64 3.57 -3.11
N TRP A 241 -5.93 2.51 -3.86
CA TRP A 241 -5.21 2.11 -5.07
C TRP A 241 -5.80 2.69 -6.35
N ARG A 242 -6.85 3.52 -6.24
CA ARG A 242 -7.40 4.29 -7.36
C ARG A 242 -6.67 5.62 -7.57
N PHE A 243 -5.82 6.03 -6.64
CA PHE A 243 -5.01 7.27 -6.72
C PHE A 243 -5.84 8.54 -6.99
N GLY A 244 -7.09 8.55 -6.50
CA GLY A 244 -8.04 9.65 -6.65
C GLY A 244 -8.82 9.66 -7.97
N ALA A 245 -8.74 8.60 -8.77
CA ALA A 245 -9.63 8.39 -9.91
C ALA A 245 -10.93 7.67 -9.49
N ALA A 246 -12.00 7.89 -10.24
CA ALA A 246 -13.34 7.40 -9.91
C ALA A 246 -13.56 5.92 -10.27
N ALA A 247 -12.91 5.42 -11.32
CA ALA A 247 -13.13 4.05 -11.79
C ALA A 247 -12.72 3.02 -10.72
N PRO A 248 -13.55 1.98 -10.47
CA PRO A 248 -13.42 1.16 -9.27
C PRO A 248 -12.16 0.29 -9.25
N VAL A 249 -11.67 -0.17 -10.42
CA VAL A 249 -10.51 -1.07 -10.51
C VAL A 249 -9.27 -0.25 -10.81
N ALA A 250 -8.41 -0.07 -9.80
CA ALA A 250 -7.17 0.69 -9.88
C ALA A 250 -7.29 2.13 -10.45
N GLY A 251 -8.50 2.71 -10.45
CA GLY A 251 -8.75 4.00 -11.06
C GLY A 251 -8.80 3.99 -12.60
N ILE A 252 -8.94 2.81 -13.22
CA ILE A 252 -8.84 2.63 -14.68
C ILE A 252 -10.11 2.05 -15.31
N GLY A 253 -10.62 0.95 -14.79
CA GLY A 253 -11.72 0.22 -15.42
C GLY A 253 -12.82 -0.21 -14.47
N THR A 254 -13.81 -0.92 -15.03
CA THR A 254 -14.98 -1.39 -14.30
C THR A 254 -14.71 -2.72 -13.60
N ARG A 255 -15.52 -3.04 -12.59
CA ARG A 255 -15.49 -4.37 -11.94
C ARG A 255 -15.84 -5.48 -12.92
N ASP A 256 -16.72 -5.23 -13.89
CA ASP A 256 -17.06 -6.22 -14.91
C ASP A 256 -15.87 -6.56 -15.80
N GLN A 257 -15.10 -5.57 -16.26
CA GLN A 257 -13.88 -5.82 -17.04
C GLN A 257 -12.89 -6.70 -16.28
N LEU A 258 -12.67 -6.40 -14.99
CA LEU A 258 -11.81 -7.20 -14.11
C LEU A 258 -12.30 -8.66 -14.01
N LEU A 259 -13.59 -8.84 -13.76
CA LEU A 259 -14.19 -10.17 -13.61
C LEU A 259 -14.24 -10.94 -14.95
N ASP A 260 -14.43 -10.25 -16.08
CA ASP A 260 -14.39 -10.83 -17.43
C ASP A 260 -12.99 -11.41 -17.73
N GLY A 261 -11.93 -10.64 -17.44
CA GLY A 261 -10.56 -11.11 -17.60
C GLY A 261 -10.24 -12.32 -16.72
N TYR A 262 -10.69 -12.27 -15.46
CA TYR A 262 -10.51 -13.35 -14.50
C TYR A 262 -11.22 -14.64 -14.92
N GLU A 263 -12.45 -14.52 -15.39
CA GLU A 263 -13.24 -15.65 -15.89
C GLU A 263 -12.63 -16.26 -17.15
N LYS A 264 -12.13 -15.45 -18.09
CA LYS A 264 -11.43 -15.95 -19.29
C LYS A 264 -10.25 -16.85 -18.95
N ALA A 265 -9.55 -16.54 -17.86
CA ALA A 265 -8.41 -17.32 -17.44
C ALA A 265 -8.87 -18.57 -16.66
N THR A 266 -9.77 -18.40 -15.68
CA THR A 266 -10.07 -19.46 -14.70
C THR A 266 -11.28 -20.34 -15.03
N GLY A 267 -12.15 -19.90 -15.94
CA GLY A 267 -13.47 -20.49 -16.17
C GLY A 267 -14.47 -20.22 -15.03
N THR A 268 -14.12 -19.39 -14.04
CA THR A 268 -14.99 -19.06 -12.91
C THR A 268 -15.11 -17.55 -12.73
N ARG A 269 -16.31 -17.09 -12.39
CA ARG A 269 -16.59 -15.67 -12.16
C ARG A 269 -17.04 -15.43 -10.72
N PRO A 270 -16.27 -14.70 -9.90
CA PRO A 270 -16.74 -14.22 -8.61
C PRO A 270 -18.00 -13.36 -8.71
N SER A 271 -18.89 -13.51 -7.75
CA SER A 271 -20.04 -12.62 -7.58
C SER A 271 -19.59 -11.25 -7.10
N LEU A 272 -20.39 -10.22 -7.38
CA LEU A 272 -20.14 -8.87 -6.88
C LEU A 272 -20.18 -8.79 -5.35
N SER A 273 -20.96 -9.65 -4.68
CA SER A 273 -20.97 -9.75 -3.21
C SER A 273 -19.69 -10.32 -2.63
N GLU A 274 -19.09 -11.33 -3.27
CA GLU A 274 -17.76 -11.85 -2.88
C GLU A 274 -16.71 -10.76 -3.08
N LEU A 275 -16.71 -10.10 -4.24
CA LEU A 275 -15.77 -9.02 -4.53
C LEU A 275 -15.92 -7.86 -3.53
N HIS A 276 -17.15 -7.49 -3.18
CA HIS A 276 -17.45 -6.46 -2.20
C HIS A 276 -16.92 -6.83 -0.81
N TRP A 277 -17.09 -8.08 -0.38
CA TRP A 277 -16.55 -8.53 0.90
C TRP A 277 -15.03 -8.39 0.96
N TRP A 278 -14.32 -8.79 -0.12
CA TRP A 278 -12.88 -8.66 -0.21
C TRP A 278 -12.39 -7.22 -0.42
N GLU A 279 -13.16 -6.34 -1.09
CA GLU A 279 -12.90 -4.90 -1.14
C GLU A 279 -13.01 -4.26 0.25
N THR A 280 -14.02 -4.66 1.04
CA THR A 280 -14.17 -4.24 2.44
C THR A 280 -13.01 -4.75 3.29
N PHE A 281 -12.63 -6.02 3.16
CA PHE A 281 -11.45 -6.56 3.84
C PHE A 281 -10.19 -5.79 3.47
N GLY A 282 -9.94 -5.55 2.19
CA GLY A 282 -8.80 -4.78 1.72
C GLY A 282 -8.80 -3.34 2.26
N THR A 283 -9.96 -2.70 2.36
CA THR A 283 -10.09 -1.36 2.93
C THR A 283 -9.75 -1.35 4.42
N LEU A 284 -10.26 -2.33 5.19
CA LEU A 284 -9.90 -2.51 6.59
C LEU A 284 -8.42 -2.85 6.77
N ARG A 285 -7.87 -3.72 5.91
CA ARG A 285 -6.47 -4.11 5.90
C ARG A 285 -5.57 -2.90 5.70
N TRP A 286 -5.88 -2.04 4.73
CA TRP A 286 -5.15 -0.80 4.53
C TRP A 286 -5.27 0.16 5.71
N LEU A 287 -6.45 0.28 6.33
CA LEU A 287 -6.65 1.09 7.54
C LEU A 287 -5.69 0.66 8.65
N VAL A 288 -5.65 -0.63 9.00
CA VAL A 288 -4.78 -1.16 10.06
C VAL A 288 -3.29 -1.06 9.67
N LEU A 289 -2.92 -1.38 8.43
CA LEU A 289 -1.53 -1.29 7.98
C LEU A 289 -1.01 0.15 7.92
N SER A 290 -1.85 1.12 7.53
CA SER A 290 -1.47 2.55 7.56
C SER A 290 -1.17 3.02 8.99
N ARG A 291 -1.90 2.47 9.97
CA ARG A 291 -1.64 2.72 11.40
C ARG A 291 -0.35 2.08 11.88
N PHE A 292 -0.12 0.82 11.54
CA PHE A 292 1.14 0.14 11.82
C PHE A 292 2.35 0.89 11.23
N GLN A 293 2.23 1.39 10.00
CA GLN A 293 3.26 2.22 9.37
C GLN A 293 3.50 3.53 10.13
N ALA A 294 2.44 4.20 10.60
CA ALA A 294 2.59 5.40 11.43
C ALA A 294 3.29 5.09 12.76
N GLU A 295 3.00 3.94 13.37
CA GLU A 295 3.58 3.56 14.66
C GLU A 295 5.09 3.34 14.60
N ARG A 296 5.62 2.84 13.48
CA ARG A 296 7.07 2.78 13.24
C ARG A 296 7.74 4.15 13.41
N HIS A 297 7.03 5.23 13.06
CA HIS A 297 7.50 6.58 13.31
C HIS A 297 7.31 7.06 14.74
N LEU A 298 6.10 6.88 15.28
CA LEU A 298 5.73 7.38 16.60
C LEU A 298 6.50 6.69 17.72
N GLY A 299 6.70 5.37 17.62
CA GLY A 299 7.51 4.58 18.54
C GLY A 299 9.03 4.78 18.41
N GLY A 300 9.48 5.63 17.47
CA GLY A 300 10.90 5.98 17.29
C GLY A 300 11.75 4.94 16.56
N ALA A 301 11.14 3.87 16.03
CA ALA A 301 11.85 2.86 15.23
C ALA A 301 12.39 3.45 13.91
N GLU A 302 11.66 4.40 13.31
CA GLU A 302 12.06 5.07 12.07
C GLU A 302 11.63 6.55 12.04
N ARG A 303 12.58 7.47 11.88
CA ARG A 303 12.25 8.89 11.67
C ARG A 303 11.92 9.17 10.20
N SER A 304 10.63 9.14 9.84
CA SER A 304 10.16 9.38 8.46
C SER A 304 8.99 10.39 8.40
N LEU A 305 9.08 11.35 7.47
CA LEU A 305 8.00 12.30 7.18
C LEU A 305 6.82 11.62 6.48
N GLU A 306 7.10 10.63 5.64
CA GLU A 306 6.12 9.82 4.93
C GLU A 306 5.24 9.06 5.93
N LEU A 307 5.85 8.34 6.86
CA LEU A 307 5.14 7.56 7.89
C LEU A 307 4.31 8.47 8.80
N ALA A 308 4.86 9.64 9.19
CA ALA A 308 4.11 10.65 9.94
C ALA A 308 2.88 11.15 9.16
N ALA A 309 3.04 11.43 7.87
CA ALA A 309 1.95 11.87 7.00
C ALA A 309 0.90 10.79 6.77
N ILE A 310 1.29 9.52 6.69
CA ILE A 310 0.37 8.38 6.65
C ILE A 310 -0.47 8.35 7.94
N GLY A 311 0.14 8.52 9.11
CA GLY A 311 -0.57 8.55 10.40
C GLY A 311 -1.67 9.61 10.48
N ARG A 312 -1.44 10.80 9.90
CA ARG A 312 -2.47 11.86 9.82
C ARG A 312 -3.62 11.53 8.87
N ARG A 313 -3.42 10.62 7.91
CA ARG A 313 -4.38 10.29 6.85
C ARG A 313 -5.11 8.96 7.07
N VAL A 314 -4.96 8.34 8.25
CA VAL A 314 -5.72 7.12 8.62
C VAL A 314 -7.23 7.34 8.51
N CYS A 315 -7.70 8.56 8.82
CA CYS A 315 -9.12 8.92 8.70
C CYS A 315 -9.68 8.78 7.27
N GLU A 316 -8.83 8.82 6.23
CA GLU A 316 -9.25 8.50 4.86
C GLU A 316 -9.70 7.04 4.74
N SER A 317 -8.96 6.13 5.38
CA SER A 317 -9.30 4.70 5.37
C SER A 317 -10.47 4.38 6.30
N GLU A 318 -10.64 5.12 7.41
CA GLU A 318 -11.85 5.05 8.23
C GLU A 318 -13.08 5.50 7.42
N TYR A 319 -12.96 6.60 6.66
CA TYR A 319 -14.00 7.08 5.77
C TYR A 319 -14.32 6.04 4.70
N ASP A 320 -13.30 5.56 3.99
CA ASP A 320 -13.46 4.60 2.89
C ASP A 320 -14.12 3.30 3.38
N LEU A 321 -13.80 2.86 4.62
CA LEU A 321 -14.43 1.70 5.24
C LEU A 321 -15.92 1.94 5.54
N LEU A 322 -16.29 3.10 6.07
CA LEU A 322 -17.69 3.42 6.33
C LEU A 322 -18.49 3.59 5.02
N ASP A 323 -17.88 4.19 4.01
CA ASP A 323 -18.44 4.39 2.69
C ASP A 323 -18.71 3.05 1.98
N VAL A 324 -17.69 2.17 1.92
CA VAL A 324 -17.87 0.84 1.32
C VAL A 324 -18.92 0.02 2.07
N LEU A 325 -19.02 0.14 3.40
CA LEU A 325 -20.04 -0.54 4.19
C LEU A 325 -21.45 0.08 4.08
N GLY A 326 -21.59 1.27 3.46
CA GLY A 326 -22.86 2.03 3.46
C GLY A 326 -23.29 2.50 4.85
N LEU A 327 -22.32 2.75 5.73
CA LEU A 327 -22.53 3.14 7.14
C LEU A 327 -22.17 4.60 7.43
N LEU A 328 -21.70 5.35 6.44
CA LEU A 328 -21.41 6.77 6.58
C LEU A 328 -22.71 7.58 6.75
N ASP A 329 -22.79 8.42 7.79
CA ASP A 329 -23.82 9.44 7.97
C ASP A 329 -23.32 10.76 7.37
N ASP A 330 -23.67 11.04 6.10
CA ASP A 330 -23.29 12.26 5.39
C ASP A 330 -23.91 13.54 6.00
N ASP A 331 -25.01 13.39 6.75
CA ASP A 331 -25.68 14.47 7.47
C ASP A 331 -25.06 14.73 8.85
N ALA A 332 -23.93 14.09 9.15
CA ALA A 332 -23.19 14.35 10.39
C ALA A 332 -22.72 15.82 10.44
N PRO A 333 -23.04 16.54 11.53
CA PRO A 333 -22.79 17.97 11.63
C PRO A 333 -21.30 18.30 11.50
N ALA A 334 -21.00 19.42 10.83
CA ALA A 334 -19.70 20.05 10.89
C ALA A 334 -19.74 21.16 11.94
N PRO A 335 -18.78 21.24 12.87
CA PRO A 335 -18.69 22.39 13.76
C PRO A 335 -18.44 23.65 12.92
N PRO A 336 -19.02 24.81 13.28
CA PRO A 336 -18.64 26.07 12.66
C PRO A 336 -17.15 26.35 12.92
N PRO A 337 -16.47 27.07 12.02
CA PRO A 337 -15.07 27.46 12.23
C PRO A 337 -14.93 28.19 13.57
N ALA A 338 -13.89 27.86 14.33
CA ALA A 338 -13.65 28.49 15.61
C ALA A 338 -13.32 29.98 15.39
N PRO A 339 -13.84 30.90 16.22
CA PRO A 339 -13.37 32.27 16.19
C PRO A 339 -11.87 32.31 16.52
N PRO A 340 -11.10 33.25 15.96
CA PRO A 340 -9.68 33.36 16.26
C PRO A 340 -9.47 33.51 17.77
N GLY A 341 -8.69 32.61 18.36
CA GLY A 341 -8.44 32.58 19.80
C GLY A 341 -7.75 33.87 20.27
N ARG A 342 -8.12 34.37 21.45
CA ARG A 342 -7.37 35.46 22.10
C ARG A 342 -5.97 34.97 22.43
N THR A 343 -4.96 35.67 21.93
CA THR A 343 -3.55 35.39 22.17
C THR A 343 -2.84 36.66 22.62
N VAL A 344 -1.78 36.50 23.42
CA VAL A 344 -0.88 37.59 23.84
C VAL A 344 0.17 37.92 22.77
N HIS A 345 0.24 37.10 21.72
CA HIS A 345 1.23 37.21 20.66
C HIS A 345 0.72 38.10 19.51
N ASP A 346 1.66 38.77 18.84
CA ASP A 346 1.40 39.62 17.68
C ASP A 346 1.01 38.81 16.43
N ARG A 347 0.60 39.54 15.39
CA ARG A 347 0.34 38.99 14.05
C ARG A 347 1.66 38.89 13.25
N PRO A 348 1.79 37.91 12.33
CA PRO A 348 0.82 36.87 11.95
C PRO A 348 0.67 35.76 13.02
N SER A 349 -0.52 35.15 13.05
CA SER A 349 -0.80 33.99 13.89
C SER A 349 -0.03 32.74 13.44
N VAL A 350 0.02 31.69 14.27
CA VAL A 350 0.70 30.43 13.92
C VAL A 350 0.10 29.81 12.65
N ALA A 351 -1.23 29.80 12.49
CA ALA A 351 -1.87 29.29 11.28
C ALA A 351 -1.43 30.06 10.02
N GLU A 352 -1.32 31.39 10.13
CA GLU A 352 -0.86 32.24 9.02
C GLU A 352 0.63 32.07 8.72
N ILE A 353 1.45 31.82 9.74
CA ILE A 353 2.86 31.46 9.54
C ILE A 353 2.97 30.13 8.79
N LEU A 354 2.19 29.13 9.19
CA LEU A 354 2.18 27.82 8.53
C LEU A 354 1.72 27.93 7.07
N ASP A 355 0.69 28.72 6.80
CA ASP A 355 0.20 28.96 5.43
C ASP A 355 1.23 29.72 4.59
N LEU A 356 1.83 30.80 5.12
CA LEU A 356 2.88 31.55 4.45
C LEU A 356 4.07 30.65 4.09
N VAL A 357 4.56 29.86 5.05
CA VAL A 357 5.68 28.93 4.82
C VAL A 357 5.29 27.88 3.78
N ALA A 358 4.09 27.29 3.88
CA ALA A 358 3.63 26.31 2.89
C ALA A 358 3.50 26.92 1.47
N GLY A 359 3.07 28.18 1.37
CA GLY A 359 3.04 28.98 0.14
C GLY A 359 4.44 29.17 -0.44
N THR A 360 5.37 29.76 0.31
CA THR A 360 6.77 29.95 -0.10
C THR A 360 7.45 28.64 -0.54
N LEU A 361 7.26 27.54 0.20
CA LEU A 361 7.79 26.24 -0.19
C LEU A 361 7.21 25.78 -1.54
N THR A 362 5.92 26.01 -1.79
CA THR A 362 5.24 25.58 -3.02
C THR A 362 5.62 26.45 -4.21
N ASP A 363 5.57 27.77 -4.03
CA ASP A 363 5.52 28.75 -5.11
C ASP A 363 6.92 29.28 -5.44
N ASP A 364 7.82 29.37 -4.46
CA ASP A 364 9.17 29.90 -4.65
C ASP A 364 10.23 28.79 -4.74
N LEU A 365 10.21 27.83 -3.78
CA LEU A 365 11.22 26.77 -3.72
C LEU A 365 10.90 25.57 -4.60
N GLY A 366 9.61 25.21 -4.70
CA GLY A 366 9.15 24.09 -5.53
C GLY A 366 9.63 24.17 -6.99
N PRO A 367 9.46 25.32 -7.68
CA PRO A 367 9.89 25.49 -9.07
C PRO A 367 11.41 25.50 -9.27
N ALA A 368 12.19 25.78 -8.22
CA ALA A 368 13.65 25.76 -8.28
C ALA A 368 14.24 24.34 -8.32
N LEU A 369 13.43 23.32 -7.99
CA LEU A 369 13.85 21.92 -8.04
C LEU A 369 13.53 21.31 -9.42
N ASP A 370 14.58 21.01 -10.19
CA ASP A 370 14.48 20.41 -11.52
C ASP A 370 14.29 18.88 -11.49
N GLY A 371 14.38 18.23 -12.67
CA GLY A 371 14.22 16.78 -12.82
C GLY A 371 15.31 15.93 -12.16
N THR A 372 16.40 16.52 -11.68
CA THR A 372 17.43 15.80 -10.92
C THR A 372 17.10 15.72 -9.41
N HIS A 373 16.09 16.47 -8.96
CA HIS A 373 15.69 16.62 -7.56
C HIS A 373 14.33 15.97 -7.24
N GLU A 374 14.02 14.83 -7.85
CA GLU A 374 12.69 14.19 -7.73
C GLU A 374 12.34 13.82 -6.29
N ARG A 375 13.33 13.38 -5.50
CA ARG A 375 13.16 13.02 -4.10
C ARG A 375 12.87 14.23 -3.24
N GLU A 376 13.63 15.31 -3.41
CA GLU A 376 13.48 16.57 -2.70
C GLU A 376 12.10 17.18 -3.00
N ARG A 377 11.67 17.14 -4.27
CA ARG A 377 10.31 17.54 -4.67
C ARG A 377 9.23 16.69 -4.03
N TYR A 378 9.47 15.39 -3.88
CA TYR A 378 8.55 14.49 -3.18
C TYR A 378 8.43 14.86 -1.69
N LEU A 379 9.55 15.01 -0.99
CA LEU A 379 9.58 15.40 0.42
C LEU A 379 8.98 16.79 0.64
N LEU A 380 9.27 17.76 -0.23
CA LEU A 380 8.70 19.11 -0.15
C LEU A 380 7.17 19.08 -0.21
N ARG A 381 6.59 18.26 -1.10
CA ARG A 381 5.14 18.09 -1.17
C ARG A 381 4.56 17.52 0.12
N ILE A 382 5.25 16.59 0.78
CA ILE A 382 4.82 16.05 2.07
C ILE A 382 4.87 17.13 3.15
N CYS A 383 5.98 17.87 3.25
CA CYS A 383 6.12 18.98 4.20
C CYS A 383 5.00 20.01 4.04
N VAL A 384 4.75 20.46 2.80
CA VAL A 384 3.67 21.40 2.50
C VAL A 384 2.30 20.87 2.94
N ASN A 385 2.02 19.59 2.70
CA ASN A 385 0.76 18.99 3.12
C ASN A 385 0.63 18.91 4.65
N LEU A 386 1.71 18.57 5.36
CA LEU A 386 1.73 18.52 6.82
C LEU A 386 1.53 19.92 7.42
N LEU A 387 2.21 20.95 6.91
CA LEU A 387 2.06 22.34 7.36
C LEU A 387 0.61 22.84 7.17
N ARG A 388 0.03 22.61 5.99
CA ARG A 388 -1.37 22.97 5.72
C ARG A 388 -2.36 22.20 6.60
N THR A 389 -2.04 20.96 6.94
CA THR A 389 -2.87 20.16 7.86
C THR A 389 -2.82 20.71 9.28
N ALA A 390 -1.63 21.06 9.77
CA ALA A 390 -1.46 21.71 11.07
C ALA A 390 -2.16 23.07 11.13
N GLY A 391 -2.10 23.87 10.05
CA GLY A 391 -2.84 25.13 9.95
C GLY A 391 -4.36 24.93 10.09
N ARG A 392 -4.94 23.99 9.33
CA ARG A 392 -6.38 23.67 9.43
C ARG A 392 -6.79 23.14 10.81
N GLU A 393 -5.93 22.39 11.48
CA GLU A 393 -6.17 21.88 12.83
C GLU A 393 -6.29 23.02 13.85
N LEU A 394 -5.39 24.01 13.76
CA LEU A 394 -5.44 25.20 14.61
C LEU A 394 -6.71 26.04 14.36
N GLU A 395 -7.14 26.15 13.10
CA GLU A 395 -8.36 26.88 12.72
C GLU A 395 -9.65 26.15 13.12
N ALA A 396 -9.65 24.81 13.07
CA ALA A 396 -10.82 24.00 13.45
C ALA A 396 -11.14 24.12 14.95
N GLY A 397 -10.12 24.26 15.80
CA GLY A 397 -10.27 24.31 17.25
C GLY A 397 -10.97 23.05 17.82
N ASN A 398 -11.61 23.20 18.98
CA ASN A 398 -12.17 22.06 19.74
C ASN A 398 -13.67 21.82 19.47
N GLY A 399 -14.24 22.47 18.44
CA GLY A 399 -15.68 22.37 18.16
C GLY A 399 -16.12 20.94 17.80
N ALA A 400 -15.24 20.19 17.12
CA ALA A 400 -15.48 18.79 16.78
C ALA A 400 -15.53 17.90 18.03
N ASP A 401 -14.64 18.14 19.00
CA ASP A 401 -14.58 17.38 20.24
C ASP A 401 -15.89 17.50 21.02
N SER A 402 -16.44 18.72 21.12
CA SER A 402 -17.73 18.96 21.81
C SER A 402 -18.90 18.23 21.14
N LEU A 403 -18.93 18.17 19.81
CA LEU A 403 -19.95 17.42 19.06
C LEU A 403 -19.80 15.91 19.27
N LEU A 404 -18.57 15.41 19.25
CA LEU A 404 -18.27 14.00 19.47
C LEU A 404 -18.60 13.58 20.90
N ASP A 405 -18.22 14.37 21.91
CA ASP A 405 -18.52 14.11 23.32
C ASP A 405 -20.04 14.02 23.55
N GLY A 406 -20.81 14.90 22.92
CA GLY A 406 -22.27 14.84 22.97
C GLY A 406 -22.83 13.55 22.34
N ALA A 407 -22.31 13.15 21.18
CA ALA A 407 -22.73 11.93 20.49
C ALA A 407 -22.34 10.66 21.27
N LEU A 408 -21.14 10.61 21.86
CA LEU A 408 -20.68 9.53 22.72
C LEU A 408 -21.50 9.46 24.01
N GLY A 409 -21.75 10.60 24.64
CA GLY A 409 -22.56 10.69 25.86
C GLY A 409 -23.99 10.17 25.66
N ALA A 410 -24.60 10.44 24.51
CA ALA A 410 -25.92 9.89 24.15
C ALA A 410 -25.93 8.36 24.01
N LEU A 411 -24.78 7.74 23.74
CA LEU A 411 -24.59 6.29 23.72
C LEU A 411 -24.17 5.72 25.08
N GLY A 412 -23.92 6.58 26.07
CA GLY A 412 -23.35 6.20 27.36
C GLY A 412 -21.88 5.79 27.26
N CYS A 413 -21.11 6.38 26.35
CA CYS A 413 -19.66 6.20 26.22
C CYS A 413 -18.96 7.51 26.59
N THR A 414 -17.78 7.44 27.19
CA THR A 414 -16.94 8.60 27.50
C THR A 414 -15.77 8.77 26.53
N SER A 415 -15.58 7.83 25.59
CA SER A 415 -14.50 7.87 24.60
C SER A 415 -14.80 7.03 23.36
N GLU A 416 -14.08 7.28 22.27
CA GLU A 416 -14.08 6.39 21.10
C GLU A 416 -13.60 4.96 21.45
N ALA A 417 -12.65 4.83 22.39
CA ALA A 417 -12.14 3.52 22.82
C ALA A 417 -13.21 2.69 23.55
N GLU A 418 -14.02 3.33 24.39
CA GLU A 418 -15.16 2.67 25.03
C GLU A 418 -16.25 2.30 24.02
N LEU A 419 -16.55 3.19 23.07
CA LEU A 419 -17.47 2.88 21.97
C LEU A 419 -16.97 1.67 21.16
N ALA A 420 -15.68 1.62 20.84
CA ALA A 420 -15.06 0.49 20.16
C ALA A 420 -15.20 -0.81 20.97
N ALA A 421 -14.91 -0.78 22.27
CA ALA A 421 -15.05 -1.95 23.15
C ALA A 421 -16.50 -2.47 23.20
N ARG A 422 -17.48 -1.56 23.32
CA ARG A 422 -18.91 -1.91 23.35
C ARG A 422 -19.46 -2.37 22.00
N ILE A 423 -18.87 -1.93 20.90
CA ILE A 423 -19.15 -2.52 19.58
C ILE A 423 -18.58 -3.94 19.54
N ARG A 424 -17.33 -4.13 19.97
CA ARG A 424 -16.64 -5.43 19.95
C ARG A 424 -17.39 -6.50 20.72
N ASP A 425 -17.79 -6.23 21.97
CA ASP A 425 -18.50 -7.19 22.83
C ASP A 425 -19.99 -7.38 22.45
N GLY A 426 -20.53 -6.52 21.59
CA GLY A 426 -21.92 -6.55 21.14
C GLY A 426 -22.91 -5.82 22.03
N ALA A 427 -22.45 -5.09 23.05
CA ALA A 427 -23.30 -4.22 23.87
C ALA A 427 -23.91 -3.06 23.07
N LEU A 428 -23.24 -2.63 21.99
CA LEU A 428 -23.75 -1.66 21.03
C LEU A 428 -23.73 -2.23 19.61
N ASP A 429 -24.91 -2.30 19.00
CA ASP A 429 -25.08 -2.68 17.59
C ASP A 429 -24.65 -1.52 16.68
N TYR A 430 -23.65 -1.77 15.84
CA TYR A 430 -23.10 -0.79 14.91
C TYR A 430 -24.10 -0.29 13.85
N ARG A 431 -25.21 -0.99 13.65
CA ARG A 431 -26.26 -0.62 12.69
C ARG A 431 -27.17 0.49 13.22
N LYS A 432 -27.15 0.77 14.54
CA LYS A 432 -27.97 1.83 15.13
C LYS A 432 -27.50 3.22 14.68
N ASP A 433 -28.45 4.07 14.32
CA ASP A 433 -28.18 5.44 13.81
C ASP A 433 -27.29 6.26 14.74
N GLY A 434 -27.51 6.18 16.06
CA GLY A 434 -26.68 6.89 17.03
C GLY A 434 -25.21 6.45 17.00
N VAL A 435 -24.95 5.15 16.82
CA VAL A 435 -23.59 4.60 16.71
C VAL A 435 -22.96 5.06 15.40
N ARG A 436 -23.66 4.88 14.27
CA ARG A 436 -23.19 5.32 12.94
C ARG A 436 -22.84 6.82 12.95
N ARG A 437 -23.75 7.65 13.46
CA ARG A 437 -23.56 9.10 13.61
C ARG A 437 -22.34 9.47 14.44
N ALA A 438 -22.15 8.85 15.61
CA ALA A 438 -20.98 9.15 16.45
C ALA A 438 -19.66 8.84 15.74
N ILE A 439 -19.58 7.70 15.04
CA ILE A 439 -18.39 7.32 14.27
C ILE A 439 -18.19 8.28 13.09
N SER A 440 -19.24 8.60 12.34
CA SER A 440 -19.16 9.53 11.21
C SER A 440 -18.74 10.94 11.62
N ILE A 441 -19.22 11.46 12.76
CA ILE A 441 -18.78 12.76 13.30
C ILE A 441 -17.25 12.75 13.50
N ALA A 442 -16.72 11.73 14.18
CA ALA A 442 -15.29 11.63 14.46
C ALA A 442 -14.45 11.54 13.17
N VAL A 443 -14.84 10.65 12.25
CA VAL A 443 -14.13 10.41 10.99
C VAL A 443 -14.18 11.64 10.08
N LEU A 444 -15.35 12.25 9.88
CA LEU A 444 -15.51 13.42 9.03
C LEU A 444 -14.80 14.65 9.61
N ALA A 445 -14.81 14.83 10.94
CA ALA A 445 -14.04 15.90 11.58
C ALA A 445 -12.54 15.76 11.31
N ARG A 446 -11.98 14.56 11.53
CA ARG A 446 -10.57 14.27 11.21
C ARG A 446 -10.27 14.49 9.73
N LEU A 447 -11.15 14.02 8.84
CA LEU A 447 -10.93 14.08 7.39
C LEU A 447 -10.96 15.51 6.83
N ARG A 448 -11.85 16.38 7.33
CA ARG A 448 -11.91 17.80 6.96
C ARG A 448 -10.60 18.53 7.25
N VAL A 449 -9.90 18.13 8.32
CA VAL A 449 -8.57 18.65 8.68
C VAL A 449 -7.46 17.98 7.86
N ALA A 450 -7.42 16.65 7.82
CA ALA A 450 -6.34 15.91 7.20
C ALA A 450 -6.30 16.07 5.67
N ASN A 451 -7.44 15.89 5.00
CA ASN A 451 -7.55 15.97 3.55
C ASN A 451 -8.99 16.24 3.10
N PRO A 452 -9.46 17.50 3.12
CA PRO A 452 -10.84 17.85 2.77
C PRO A 452 -11.20 17.52 1.32
N ARG A 453 -10.20 17.37 0.43
CA ARG A 453 -10.45 16.98 -0.97
C ARG A 453 -10.93 15.54 -1.11
N HIS A 454 -10.75 14.69 -0.09
CA HIS A 454 -11.18 13.29 -0.11
C HIS A 454 -12.70 13.12 -0.05
N LEU A 455 -13.41 14.13 0.50
CA LEU A 455 -14.87 14.15 0.59
C LEU A 455 -15.57 14.31 -0.78
N ASN A 456 -14.88 14.91 -1.75
CA ASN A 456 -15.45 15.27 -3.06
C ASN A 456 -14.97 14.35 -4.20
N ARG A 457 -14.48 13.14 -3.88
CA ARG A 457 -13.75 12.27 -4.81
C ARG A 457 -14.49 11.01 -5.19
#